data_AF-A0A7X9A1G1-F1
#
_entry.id   AF-A0A7X9A1G1-F1
#
_cell.length_a   1.000
_cell.length_b   1.000
_cell.length_c   1.000
_cell.angle_alpha   90.00
_cell.angle_beta   90.00
_cell.angle_gamma   90.00
#
_symmetry.space_group_name_H-M   'P 1'
#
loop_
_entity.id
_entity.type
_entity.pdbx_description
1 polymer ?
#
loop_
_entity_poly.entity_id
_entity_poly.type
_entity_poly.pdbx_seq_one_letter_code
_entity_poly.pdbx_strand_id
1 'polypeptide(L)' 'MKREIMKDLIFWKNKKNRKPLLLTGVRQCGKTYILKKFAEENFDHFVYVNLEREPQIADVFNYDYDTKRILEDI' A
#
# COMPACT_ATOMS: atom_id res chain seq x y z
N MET A 1 -3.79 -21.55 -6.46
CA MET A 1 -3.00 -20.86 -7.51
C MET A 1 -2.25 -19.69 -6.88
N LYS A 2 -0.90 -19.67 -6.92
CA LYS A 2 -0.09 -18.52 -6.46
C LYS A 2 0.10 -17.56 -7.64
N ARG A 3 -0.25 -16.29 -7.49
CA ARG A 3 -0.05 -15.27 -8.54
C ARG A 3 1.45 -14.97 -8.69
N GLU A 4 1.95 -14.91 -9.92
CA GLU A 4 3.39 -14.74 -10.19
C GLU A 4 3.95 -13.44 -9.61
N ILE A 5 3.18 -12.35 -9.70
CA ILE A 5 3.56 -11.03 -9.16
C ILE A 5 3.85 -11.03 -7.65
N MET A 6 3.38 -12.03 -6.89
CA MET A 6 3.70 -12.15 -5.47
C MET A 6 5.21 -12.27 -5.24
N LYS A 7 5.93 -12.93 -6.15
CA LYS A 7 7.39 -13.06 -6.07
C LYS A 7 8.06 -11.69 -6.16
N ASP A 8 7.58 -10.83 -7.07
CA ASP A 8 8.12 -9.48 -7.26
C ASP A 8 7.83 -8.57 -6.06
N LEU A 9 6.64 -8.70 -5.45
CA LEU A 9 6.27 -7.96 -4.24
C LEU A 9 7.14 -8.36 -3.04
N ILE A 10 7.39 -9.66 -2.85
CA ILE A 10 8.30 -10.16 -1.80
C ILE A 10 9.73 -9.70 -2.06
N PHE A 11 10.17 -9.76 -3.32
CA PHE A 11 11.49 -9.25 -3.70
C PHE A 11 11.61 -7.76 -3.40
N TRP A 12 10.59 -6.96 -3.72
CA TRP A 12 10.52 -5.54 -3.37
C TRP A 12 10.58 -5.31 -1.86
N LYS A 13 9.82 -6.06 -1.06
CA LYS A 13 9.82 -5.96 0.42
C LYS A 13 11.23 -6.11 0.99
N ASN A 14 11.97 -7.08 0.48
CA ASN A 14 13.27 -7.50 1.01
C ASN A 14 14.43 -6.62 0.53
N LYS A 15 14.19 -5.64 -0.35
CA LYS A 15 15.23 -4.67 -0.76
C LYS A 15 15.53 -3.70 0.39
N LYS A 16 16.81 -3.62 0.79
CA LYS A 16 17.31 -2.70 1.82
C LYS A 16 16.93 -1.23 1.56
N ASN A 17 16.95 -0.81 0.29
CA ASN A 17 16.62 0.55 -0.14
C ASN A 17 15.33 0.56 -0.99
N ARG A 18 14.27 -0.11 -0.53
CA ARG A 18 13.00 -0.15 -1.27
C ARG A 18 12.43 1.26 -1.42
N LYS A 19 12.12 1.65 -2.65
CA LYS A 19 11.36 2.86 -2.97
C LYS A 19 9.86 2.56 -2.90
N PRO A 20 8.97 3.57 -2.77
CA PRO A 20 7.54 3.36 -2.96
C PRO A 20 7.25 2.59 -4.25
N LEU A 21 6.30 1.65 -4.18
CA LEU A 21 5.93 0.81 -5.31
C LEU A 21 4.65 1.33 -5.97
N LEU A 22 4.70 1.53 -7.29
CA LEU A 22 3.52 1.82 -8.10
C LEU A 22 3.07 0.56 -8.83
N LEU A 23 1.84 0.09 -8.55
CA LEU A 23 1.25 -1.06 -9.24
C LEU A 23 0.20 -0.60 -10.25
N THR A 24 0.53 -0.67 -11.54
CA THR A 24 -0.33 -0.25 -12.66
C THR A 24 -0.94 -1.43 -13.39
N GLY A 25 -1.97 -1.17 -14.21
CA GLY A 25 -2.61 -2.17 -15.08
C GLY A 25 -4.10 -1.89 -15.30
N VAL A 26 -4.77 -2.73 -16.08
CA VAL A 26 -6.19 -2.58 -16.45
C VAL A 26 -7.10 -2.61 -15.21
N ARG A 27 -8.21 -1.84 -15.22
CA ARG A 27 -9.22 -1.89 -14.14
C ARG A 27 -9.70 -3.33 -13.93
N GLN A 28 -10.10 -3.66 -12.70
CA GLN A 28 -10.69 -4.95 -12.31
C GLN A 28 -9.81 -6.21 -12.50
N CYS A 29 -8.49 -6.10 -12.73
CA CYS A 29 -7.58 -7.26 -12.77
C CYS A 29 -7.17 -7.81 -11.37
N GLY A 30 -7.71 -7.25 -10.30
CA GLY A 30 -7.45 -7.69 -8.93
C GLY A 30 -6.15 -7.15 -8.31
N LYS A 31 -5.74 -5.93 -8.66
CA LYS A 31 -4.60 -5.21 -8.04
C LYS A 31 -4.80 -5.01 -6.54
N THR A 32 -5.96 -4.50 -6.14
CA THR A 32 -6.32 -4.29 -4.72
C THR A 32 -6.24 -5.60 -3.94
N TYR A 33 -6.77 -6.67 -4.52
CA TYR A 33 -6.74 -8.00 -3.89
C TYR A 33 -5.30 -8.48 -3.63
N ILE A 34 -4.42 -8.41 -4.64
CA ILE A 34 -3.07 -8.93 -4.48
C ILE A 34 -2.23 -8.09 -3.51
N LEU A 35 -2.41 -6.77 -3.47
CA LEU A 35 -1.73 -5.90 -2.51
C LEU A 35 -2.21 -6.14 -1.08
N LYS A 36 -3.52 -6.30 -0.85
CA LYS A 36 -4.06 -6.64 0.47
C LYS A 36 -3.53 -7.98 0.97
N LYS A 37 -3.62 -9.02 0.13
CA LYS A 37 -3.10 -10.35 0.46
C LYS A 37 -1.60 -10.34 0.75
N PHE A 38 -0.83 -9.63 -0.07
CA PHE A 38 0.60 -9.45 0.16
C PHE A 38 0.88 -8.75 1.49
N ALA A 39 0.12 -7.71 1.83
CA ALA A 39 0.27 -7.00 3.09
C ALA A 39 -0.03 -7.91 4.29
N GLU A 40 -1.18 -8.59 4.28
CA GLU A 40 -1.62 -9.54 5.31
C GLU A 40 -0.61 -10.67 5.55
N GLU A 41 -0.02 -11.22 4.49
CA GLU A 41 0.93 -12.35 4.59
C GLU A 41 2.35 -11.92 4.98
N ASN A 42 2.71 -10.64 4.86
CA ASN A 42 4.10 -10.20 4.94
C ASN A 42 4.38 -9.05 5.93
N PHE A 43 3.37 -8.42 6.52
CA PHE A 43 3.57 -7.35 7.49
C PHE A 43 2.67 -7.60 8.69
N ASP A 44 3.20 -7.41 9.90
CA ASP A 44 2.42 -7.55 11.13
C ASP A 44 1.28 -6.52 11.18
N HIS A 45 1.53 -5.34 10.61
CA HIS A 45 0.58 -4.24 10.54
C HIS A 45 0.62 -3.56 9.16
N PHE A 46 -0.56 -3.22 8.63
CA PHE A 46 -0.70 -2.40 7.44
C PHE A 46 -1.99 -1.58 7.52
N VAL A 47 -1.99 -0.44 6.84
CA VAL A 47 -3.17 0.43 6.68
C VAL A 47 -3.56 0.44 5.22
N TYR A 48 -4.86 0.31 4.93
CA TYR A 48 -5.41 0.41 3.59
C TYR A 48 -6.20 1.71 3.47
N VAL A 49 -5.71 2.62 2.62
CA VAL A 49 -6.37 3.91 2.35
C VAL A 49 -6.96 3.89 0.94
N ASN A 50 -8.21 4.32 0.80
CA ASN A 50 -8.86 4.53 -0.49
C ASN A 50 -9.28 5.99 -0.66
N LEU A 51 -8.39 6.79 -1.25
CA LEU A 51 -8.63 8.22 -1.47
C LEU A 51 -9.79 8.54 -2.43
N GLU A 52 -10.26 7.58 -3.24
CA GLU A 52 -11.46 7.78 -4.06
C GLU A 52 -12.74 7.67 -3.22
N ARG A 53 -12.73 6.85 -2.17
CA ARG A 53 -13.87 6.65 -1.26
C ARG A 53 -13.84 7.61 -0.08
N GLU A 54 -12.65 7.95 0.38
CA GLU A 54 -12.40 8.75 1.58
C GLU A 54 -11.46 9.91 1.21
N PRO A 55 -11.91 10.85 0.38
CA PRO A 55 -11.07 11.94 -0.11
C PRO A 55 -10.55 12.83 1.03
N GLN A 56 -11.28 12.93 2.14
CA GLN A 56 -10.88 13.70 3.33
C GLN A 56 -9.60 13.18 3.98
N ILE A 57 -9.21 11.92 3.76
CA ILE A 57 -7.93 11.40 4.27
C ILE A 57 -6.76 12.13 3.61
N ALA A 58 -6.93 12.67 2.40
CA ALA A 58 -5.88 13.48 1.77
C ALA A 58 -5.55 14.74 2.59
N ASP A 59 -6.48 15.23 3.41
CA ASP A 59 -6.29 16.46 4.18
C ASP A 59 -5.24 16.31 5.30
N VAL A 60 -4.94 15.07 5.72
CA VAL A 60 -3.89 14.82 6.72
C VAL A 60 -2.51 15.29 6.23
N PHE A 61 -2.31 15.41 4.92
CA PHE A 61 -1.06 15.85 4.31
C PHE A 61 -0.97 17.38 4.09
N ASN A 62 -2.03 18.14 4.38
CA ASN A 62 -2.06 19.59 4.13
C ASN A 62 -1.30 20.40 5.18
N TYR A 63 -1.14 19.88 6.40
CA TYR A 63 -0.46 20.58 7.49
C TYR A 63 1.06 20.43 7.40
N ASP A 64 1.55 19.19 7.48
CA ASP A 64 2.95 18.82 7.34
C ASP A 64 3.07 17.35 6.90
N TYR A 65 4.32 16.88 6.79
CA TYR A 65 4.65 15.49 6.47
C TYR A 65 5.16 14.72 7.71
N ASP A 66 4.76 15.12 8.92
CA ASP A 66 5.13 14.39 10.13
C ASP A 66 4.47 13.01 10.13
N THR A 67 5.29 11.96 10.05
CA THR A 67 4.80 10.59 9.90
C THR A 67 4.08 10.08 11.15
N LYS A 68 4.42 10.59 12.34
CA LYS A 68 3.81 10.13 13.58
C LYS A 68 2.38 10.66 13.67
N ARG A 69 2.19 11.96 13.45
CA ARG A 69 0.86 12.60 13.39
C ARG A 69 0.00 11.95 12.31
N ILE A 70 0.55 11.79 11.09
CA ILE A 70 -0.17 11.17 9.98
C ILE A 70 -0.67 9.76 10.34
N LEU A 71 0.10 8.96 11.09
CA LEU A 71 -0.34 7.63 11.52
C LEU A 71 -1.37 7.64 12.65
N GLU A 72 -1.47 8.72 13.43
CA GLU A 72 -2.49 8.90 14.47
C GLU A 72 -3.82 9.42 13.89
N ASP A 73 -3.75 10.18 12.78
CA ASP A 73 -4.90 10.81 12.12
C ASP A 73 -5.58 9.93 11.05
N ILE A 74 -4.95 8.81 10.64
CA ILE A 74 -5.51 7.82 9.67
C ILE A 74 -6.08 6.62 10.41
#